data_AF-A0A970Z351-F1
#
_entry.id   AF-A0A970Z351-F1
#
_cell.length_a   1.000
_cell.length_b   1.000
_cell.length_c   1.000
_cell.angle_alpha   90.00
_cell.angle_beta   90.00
_cell.angle_gamma   90.00
#
_symmetry.space_group_name_H-M   'P 1'
#
loop_
_entity.id
_entity.type
_entity.pdbx_description
1 polymer ?
#
loop_
_entity_poly.entity_id
_entity_poly.type
_entity_poly.pdbx_seq_one_letter_code
_entity_poly.pdbx_strand_id
1 'polypeptide(L)'
;MTLKATADHGDPLALRLDVGLPGNVPLLVGHDLDNYLFPVAQRLAPRIGTRLTTVWGTKGHGSESWIRLEDARSISTPRSDIIATAGHSAGQLAAVRTTASTDRVAFKQQIHNQLHRARHLPEGPVHLQVSLRSGPHRNWLNLWKPTIDALAPVLGSSRPGRSWHPRDGRITDLGLHRHTDPELGHDVEITIWVSPAQVT
;
A
#
# COMPACT_ATOMS: atom_id res chain seq x y z
N MET A 1 -5.11 -25.42 -35.21
CA MET A 1 -4.86 -23.97 -34.98
C MET A 1 -5.30 -23.68 -33.56
N THR A 2 -4.37 -23.68 -32.62
CA THR A 2 -4.66 -23.53 -31.19
C THR A 2 -4.80 -22.05 -30.87
N LEU A 3 -6.00 -21.62 -30.48
CA LEU A 3 -6.23 -20.27 -29.97
C LEU A 3 -5.44 -20.11 -28.66
N LYS A 4 -4.32 -19.39 -28.70
CA LYS A 4 -3.68 -18.85 -27.50
C LYS A 4 -4.63 -17.81 -26.92
N ALA A 5 -5.07 -18.01 -25.68
CA ALA A 5 -5.77 -16.99 -24.92
C ALA A 5 -4.91 -15.73 -24.90
N THR A 6 -5.36 -14.68 -25.60
CA THR A 6 -4.79 -13.35 -25.47
C THR A 6 -5.17 -12.81 -24.10
N ALA A 7 -4.17 -12.37 -23.34
CA ALA A 7 -4.33 -11.72 -22.06
C ALA A 7 -5.39 -10.61 -22.11
N ASP A 8 -6.15 -10.48 -21.02
CA ASP A 8 -7.21 -9.52 -20.72
C ASP A 8 -6.97 -8.12 -21.33
N HIS A 9 -7.81 -7.72 -22.30
CA HIS A 9 -7.68 -6.51 -23.13
C HIS A 9 -8.52 -5.34 -22.59
N GLY A 10 -8.03 -4.62 -21.60
CA GLY A 10 -8.65 -3.35 -21.17
C GLY A 10 -7.70 -2.47 -20.38
N ASP A 11 -7.88 -1.16 -20.46
CA ASP A 11 -7.01 -0.19 -19.78
C ASP A 11 -6.95 -0.48 -18.27
N PRO A 12 -5.78 -0.32 -17.64
CA PRO A 12 -5.60 -0.54 -16.21
C PRO A 12 -6.42 0.47 -15.42
N LEU A 13 -6.96 0.05 -14.28
CA LEU A 13 -7.92 0.78 -13.47
C LEU A 13 -7.41 1.03 -12.05
N ALA A 14 -7.74 2.22 -11.56
CA ALA A 14 -7.51 2.69 -10.22
C ALA A 14 -8.83 2.73 -9.43
N LEU A 15 -8.87 2.10 -8.27
CA LEU A 15 -9.93 2.34 -7.27
C LEU A 15 -9.49 3.48 -6.36
N ARG A 16 -10.35 4.47 -6.15
CA ARG A 16 -10.14 5.52 -5.14
C ARG A 16 -11.25 5.51 -4.11
N LEU A 17 -10.88 5.63 -2.83
CA LEU A 17 -11.79 5.74 -1.70
C LEU A 17 -11.36 6.91 -0.82
N ASP A 18 -12.20 7.93 -0.72
CA ASP A 18 -12.00 9.04 0.22
C ASP A 18 -12.96 8.85 1.40
N VAL A 19 -12.42 8.68 2.60
CA VAL A 19 -13.18 8.42 3.82
C VAL A 19 -13.34 9.72 4.61
N GLY A 20 -14.56 10.25 4.63
CA GLY A 20 -14.95 11.34 5.52
C GLY A 20 -15.30 10.81 6.91
N LEU A 21 -14.59 11.27 7.93
CA LEU A 21 -14.85 10.96 9.33
C LEU A 21 -15.44 12.17 10.05
N PRO A 22 -16.35 11.99 11.02
CA PRO A 22 -16.82 13.09 11.85
C PRO A 22 -15.67 13.82 12.57
N GLY A 23 -15.79 15.13 12.76
CA GLY A 23 -14.71 15.98 13.31
C GLY A 23 -14.20 15.60 14.71
N ASN A 24 -14.97 14.83 15.48
CA ASN A 24 -14.59 14.33 16.80
C ASN A 24 -13.86 12.97 16.75
N VAL A 25 -13.77 12.32 15.58
CA VAL A 25 -13.09 11.04 15.42
C VAL A 25 -11.58 11.27 15.29
N PRO A 26 -10.74 10.61 16.12
CA PRO A 26 -9.29 10.70 15.98
C PRO A 26 -8.80 10.12 14.66
N LEU A 27 -8.22 10.95 13.78
CA LEU A 27 -7.74 10.50 12.46
C LEU A 27 -6.52 9.59 12.54
N LEU A 28 -5.61 9.84 13.49
CA LEU A 28 -4.29 9.19 13.52
C LEU A 28 -4.23 7.93 14.39
N VAL A 29 -5.37 7.50 14.94
CA VAL A 29 -5.48 6.35 15.84
C VAL A 29 -6.63 5.47 15.35
N GLY A 30 -6.29 4.28 14.83
CA GLY A 30 -7.25 3.40 14.17
C GLY A 30 -7.76 3.97 12.85
N HIS A 31 -8.95 3.50 12.42
CA HIS A 31 -9.54 3.85 11.12
C HIS A 31 -8.53 3.63 9.99
N ASP A 32 -7.84 2.50 10.02
CA ASP A 32 -6.76 2.19 9.09
C ASP A 32 -7.34 2.05 7.67
N LEU A 33 -6.69 2.69 6.70
CA LEU A 33 -7.23 2.81 5.34
C LEU A 33 -7.36 1.45 4.63
N ASP A 34 -6.48 0.50 4.93
CA ASP A 34 -6.55 -0.87 4.43
C ASP A 34 -7.83 -1.59 4.87
N ASN A 35 -8.35 -1.31 6.07
CA ASN A 35 -9.61 -1.90 6.54
C ASN A 35 -10.83 -1.41 5.76
N TYR A 36 -10.77 -0.21 5.16
CA TYR A 36 -11.82 0.29 4.27
C TYR A 36 -11.61 -0.16 2.83
N LEU A 37 -10.37 -0.12 2.33
CA LEU A 37 -10.04 -0.46 0.95
C LEU A 37 -10.20 -1.95 0.65
N PHE A 38 -9.75 -2.82 1.55
CA PHE A 38 -9.67 -4.27 1.28
C PHE A 38 -11.03 -4.88 0.95
N PRO A 39 -12.12 -4.67 1.72
CA PRO A 39 -13.42 -5.23 1.39
C PRO A 39 -13.97 -4.74 0.04
N VAL A 40 -13.74 -3.46 -0.29
CA VAL A 40 -14.16 -2.86 -1.57
C VAL A 40 -13.39 -3.49 -2.73
N ALA A 41 -12.06 -3.56 -2.63
CA ALA A 41 -11.21 -4.16 -3.65
C ALA A 41 -11.52 -5.66 -3.83
N GLN A 42 -11.74 -6.39 -2.73
CA GLN A 42 -12.13 -7.80 -2.75
C GLN A 42 -13.48 -8.01 -3.47
N ARG A 43 -14.43 -7.11 -3.28
CA ARG A 43 -15.75 -7.15 -3.96
C ARG A 43 -15.68 -6.81 -5.45
N LEU A 44 -14.72 -5.98 -5.84
CA LEU A 44 -14.52 -5.55 -7.23
C LEU A 44 -13.63 -6.49 -8.04
N ALA A 45 -12.63 -7.12 -7.41
CA ALA A 45 -11.64 -7.95 -8.09
C ALA A 45 -12.23 -9.06 -8.98
N PRO A 46 -13.29 -9.79 -8.59
CA PRO A 46 -13.91 -10.80 -9.47
C PRO A 46 -14.57 -10.21 -10.73
N ARG A 47 -14.91 -8.91 -10.73
CA ARG A 47 -15.58 -8.22 -11.86
C ARG A 47 -14.59 -7.50 -12.76
N ILE A 48 -13.55 -6.94 -12.18
CA ILE A 48 -12.55 -6.13 -12.87
C ILE A 48 -11.32 -6.96 -13.27
N GLY A 49 -11.11 -8.10 -12.60
CA GLY A 49 -10.03 -9.02 -12.91
C GLY A 49 -8.66 -8.38 -12.77
N THR A 50 -7.80 -8.62 -13.75
CA THR A 50 -6.42 -8.16 -13.70
C THR A 50 -6.24 -6.68 -13.94
N ARG A 51 -7.30 -5.99 -14.39
CA ARG A 51 -7.29 -4.56 -14.66
C ARG A 51 -7.21 -3.70 -13.40
N LEU A 52 -7.59 -4.19 -12.23
CA LEU A 52 -7.39 -3.44 -10.98
C LEU A 52 -5.91 -3.48 -10.61
N THR A 53 -5.18 -2.41 -10.94
CA THR A 53 -3.72 -2.34 -10.79
C THR A 53 -3.28 -1.41 -9.67
N THR A 54 -4.14 -0.50 -9.23
CA THR A 54 -3.83 0.40 -8.11
C THR A 54 -5.09 0.69 -7.29
N VAL A 55 -4.91 0.81 -5.98
CA VAL A 55 -5.93 1.36 -5.08
C VAL A 55 -5.37 2.52 -4.30
N TRP A 56 -6.23 3.51 -4.05
CA TRP A 56 -5.91 4.69 -3.27
C TRP A 56 -6.96 4.89 -2.20
N GLY A 57 -6.52 5.18 -0.98
CA GLY A 57 -7.36 5.57 0.15
C GLY A 57 -6.91 6.90 0.71
N THR A 58 -7.85 7.80 0.98
CA THR A 58 -7.60 8.96 1.83
C THR A 58 -8.56 8.93 3.02
N LYS A 59 -8.16 9.55 4.14
CA LYS A 59 -9.11 9.88 5.22
C LYS A 59 -8.87 11.30 5.72
N GLY A 60 -9.96 11.97 6.01
CA GLY A 60 -9.99 13.32 6.57
C GLY A 60 -11.28 13.56 7.33
N HIS A 61 -11.42 14.74 7.90
CA HIS A 61 -12.70 15.11 8.51
C HIS A 61 -13.68 15.57 7.44
N GLY A 62 -14.87 15.00 7.42
CA GLY A 62 -15.89 15.29 6.41
C GLY A 62 -17.18 14.52 6.66
N SER A 63 -18.30 15.05 6.17
CA SER A 63 -19.62 14.43 6.31
C SER A 63 -19.89 13.32 5.28
N GLU A 64 -19.05 13.19 4.26
CA GLU A 64 -19.27 12.31 3.11
C GLU A 64 -18.04 11.47 2.81
N SER A 65 -18.27 10.27 2.28
CA SER A 65 -17.23 9.40 1.74
C SER A 65 -17.49 9.13 0.27
N TRP A 66 -16.44 9.03 -0.52
CA TRP A 66 -16.53 8.91 -1.97
C TRP A 66 -15.78 7.68 -2.46
N ILE A 67 -16.36 6.97 -3.42
CA ILE A 67 -15.72 5.87 -4.13
C ILE A 67 -15.71 6.16 -5.63
N ARG A 68 -14.58 5.97 -6.29
CA ARG A 68 -14.41 6.20 -7.73
C ARG A 68 -13.60 5.08 -8.37
N LEU A 69 -13.90 4.79 -9.63
CA LEU A 69 -13.11 3.94 -10.50
C LEU A 69 -12.62 4.82 -11.65
N GLU A 70 -11.30 4.87 -11.84
CA GLU A 70 -10.64 5.79 -12.77
C GLU A 70 -9.59 5.02 -13.60
N ASP A 71 -9.13 5.59 -14.71
CA ASP A 71 -8.01 5.01 -15.45
C ASP A 71 -6.71 5.14 -14.63
N ALA A 72 -5.98 4.03 -14.50
CA ALA A 72 -4.68 4.04 -13.86
C ALA A 72 -3.64 4.64 -14.81
N ARG A 73 -2.92 5.65 -14.32
CA ARG A 73 -1.82 6.28 -15.04
C ARG A 73 -0.50 5.78 -14.48
N SER A 74 0.32 5.19 -15.33
CA SER A 74 1.69 4.83 -14.96
C SER A 74 2.52 6.09 -14.75
N ILE A 75 3.25 6.12 -13.64
CA ILE A 75 4.23 7.16 -13.35
C ILE A 75 5.60 6.49 -13.21
N SER A 76 6.63 7.11 -13.79
CA SER A 76 8.01 6.69 -13.57
C SER A 76 8.31 6.81 -12.07
N THR A 77 8.79 5.74 -11.44
CA THR A 77 9.27 5.80 -10.06
C THR A 77 10.34 6.89 -9.99
N PRO A 78 10.22 7.91 -9.12
CA PRO A 78 11.31 8.84 -8.88
C PRO A 78 12.53 8.02 -8.48
N ARG A 79 13.69 8.27 -9.10
CA ARG A 79 14.94 7.62 -8.67
C ARG A 79 15.16 7.90 -7.19
N SER A 80 15.74 6.91 -6.52
CA SER A 80 16.00 6.85 -5.07
C SER A 80 16.84 8.00 -4.51
N ASP A 81 17.34 8.90 -5.35
CA ASP A 81 18.14 10.08 -5.04
C ASP A 81 17.33 11.40 -4.95
N ILE A 82 16.02 11.41 -5.27
CA ILE A 82 15.21 12.63 -5.21
C ILE A 82 14.05 12.48 -4.24
N ILE A 83 14.31 12.86 -2.99
CA ILE A 83 13.29 13.39 -2.10
C ILE A 83 13.72 14.80 -1.72
N ALA A 84 13.61 15.69 -2.70
CA ALA A 84 13.63 17.13 -2.51
C ALA A 84 13.14 17.79 -3.80
N THR A 85 11.84 17.75 -4.05
CA THR A 85 11.23 18.65 -5.03
C THR A 85 10.13 19.42 -4.31
N ALA A 86 10.44 20.68 -4.02
CA ALA A 86 9.58 21.77 -3.57
C ALA A 86 8.47 21.43 -2.54
N GLY A 87 8.74 21.74 -1.26
CA GLY A 87 7.71 21.98 -0.25
C GLY A 87 7.24 20.78 0.58
N HIS A 88 7.65 19.55 0.27
CA HIS A 88 7.29 18.37 1.04
C HIS A 88 8.47 17.92 1.93
N SER A 89 8.21 17.74 3.24
CA SER A 89 9.19 17.21 4.19
C SER A 89 9.77 15.90 3.68
N ALA A 90 11.09 15.73 3.79
CA ALA A 90 11.81 14.61 3.17
C ALA A 90 11.22 13.24 3.59
N GLY A 91 10.45 12.61 2.71
CA GLY A 91 10.13 11.19 2.78
C GLY A 91 11.36 10.27 2.67
N GLN A 92 11.12 8.97 2.59
CA GLN A 92 12.14 7.95 2.34
C GLN A 92 11.60 6.84 1.43
N LEU A 93 12.52 6.19 0.71
CA LEU A 93 12.25 5.07 -0.18
C LEU A 93 12.99 3.82 0.33
N ALA A 94 12.31 2.68 0.35
CA ALA A 94 12.91 1.39 0.64
C ALA A 94 12.48 0.36 -0.40
N ALA A 95 13.42 -0.48 -0.83
CA ALA A 95 13.13 -1.67 -1.65
C ALA A 95 13.46 -2.91 -0.82
N VAL A 96 12.50 -3.82 -0.70
CA VAL A 96 12.62 -5.05 0.09
C VAL A 96 12.07 -6.24 -0.70
N ARG A 97 12.47 -7.45 -0.32
CA ARG A 97 12.04 -8.67 -0.98
C ARG A 97 11.60 -9.73 0.03
N THR A 98 10.55 -10.48 -0.28
CA THR A 98 10.19 -11.68 0.50
C THR A 98 9.88 -12.85 -0.42
N THR A 99 10.26 -14.05 0.01
CA THR A 99 9.93 -15.31 -0.67
C THR A 99 8.87 -16.11 0.09
N ALA A 100 8.53 -15.67 1.31
CA ALA A 100 7.63 -16.38 2.19
C ALA A 100 6.18 -16.34 1.68
N SER A 101 5.35 -17.24 2.23
CA SER A 101 3.91 -17.22 2.02
C SER A 101 3.24 -16.18 2.93
N THR A 102 2.19 -15.52 2.44
CA THR A 102 1.49 -14.41 3.14
C THR A 102 0.84 -14.82 4.45
N ASP A 103 0.51 -16.09 4.62
CA ASP A 103 -0.07 -16.68 5.83
C ASP A 103 0.98 -17.00 6.91
N ARG A 104 2.27 -16.82 6.64
CA ARG A 104 3.36 -17.10 7.58
C ARG A 104 3.93 -15.84 8.17
N VAL A 105 4.25 -15.88 9.46
CA VAL A 105 4.98 -14.81 10.17
C VAL A 105 6.28 -14.44 9.45
N ALA A 106 6.92 -15.41 8.79
CA ALA A 106 8.12 -15.20 7.99
C ALA A 106 7.99 -14.10 6.92
N PHE A 107 6.79 -13.91 6.33
CA PHE A 107 6.55 -12.84 5.36
C PHE A 107 6.80 -11.47 5.98
N LYS A 108 6.18 -11.22 7.14
CA LYS A 108 6.34 -9.96 7.86
C LYS A 108 7.76 -9.79 8.39
N GLN A 109 8.36 -10.86 8.89
CA GLN A 109 9.72 -10.84 9.43
C GLN A 109 10.77 -10.50 8.38
N GLN A 110 10.69 -11.08 7.17
CA GLN A 110 11.63 -10.80 6.10
C GLN A 110 11.58 -9.32 5.69
N ILE A 111 10.37 -8.76 5.53
CA ILE A 111 10.18 -7.34 5.23
C ILE A 111 10.75 -6.47 6.36
N HIS A 112 10.35 -6.74 7.60
CA HIS A 112 10.76 -5.98 8.78
C HIS A 112 12.29 -5.93 8.95
N ASN A 113 12.98 -7.07 8.80
CA ASN A 113 14.43 -7.16 8.95
C ASN A 113 15.18 -6.31 7.91
N GLN A 114 14.64 -6.18 6.70
CA GLN A 114 15.25 -5.36 5.64
C GLN A 114 15.05 -3.85 5.89
N LEU A 115 14.07 -3.46 6.71
CA LEU A 115 13.81 -2.07 7.08
C LEU A 115 14.62 -1.59 8.29
N HIS A 116 15.63 -2.33 8.75
CA HIS A 116 16.45 -1.96 9.92
C HIS A 116 17.19 -0.61 9.80
N ARG A 117 17.36 -0.08 8.58
CA ARG A 117 17.98 1.24 8.33
C ARG A 117 16.96 2.34 8.05
N ALA A 118 15.66 2.01 8.01
CA ALA A 118 14.63 3.00 7.78
C ALA A 118 14.59 3.98 8.96
N ARG A 119 14.37 5.26 8.66
CA ARG A 119 14.24 6.28 9.68
C ARG A 119 12.82 6.27 10.21
N HIS A 120 12.64 6.42 11.51
CA HIS A 120 11.30 6.67 12.04
C HIS A 120 10.80 8.02 11.54
N LEU A 121 9.57 8.07 11.02
CA LEU A 121 8.95 9.34 10.66
C LEU A 121 8.58 10.14 11.93
N PRO A 122 8.69 11.48 11.88
CA PRO A 122 8.21 12.33 12.98
C PRO A 122 6.72 12.08 13.23
N GLU A 123 6.22 12.35 14.44
CA GLU A 123 4.81 12.21 14.77
C GLU A 123 3.90 13.00 13.81
N GLY A 124 2.71 12.45 13.53
CA GLY A 124 1.73 13.08 12.64
C GLY A 124 1.21 12.17 11.51
N PRO A 125 0.42 12.75 10.58
CA PRO A 125 -0.15 12.04 9.43
C PRO A 125 0.93 11.57 8.45
N VAL A 126 0.65 10.49 7.74
CA VAL A 126 1.59 9.81 6.84
C VAL A 126 0.96 9.60 5.47
N HIS A 127 1.73 9.88 4.43
CA HIS A 127 1.48 9.40 3.08
C HIS A 127 2.34 8.14 2.87
N LEU A 128 1.70 7.02 2.55
CA LEU A 128 2.33 5.75 2.24
C LEU A 128 1.97 5.31 0.82
N GLN A 129 2.98 4.95 0.02
CA GLN A 129 2.80 4.21 -1.22
C GLN A 129 3.58 2.90 -1.18
N VAL A 130 2.93 1.83 -1.59
CA VAL A 130 3.55 0.49 -1.69
C VAL A 130 3.33 -0.06 -3.09
N SER A 131 4.40 -0.36 -3.80
CA SER A 131 4.36 -1.10 -5.05
C SER A 131 4.76 -2.55 -4.83
N LEU A 132 3.89 -3.47 -5.23
CA LEU A 132 4.01 -4.91 -5.06
C LEU A 132 4.24 -5.56 -6.43
N ARG A 133 5.47 -5.98 -6.69
CA ARG A 133 5.80 -6.81 -7.86
C ARG A 133 5.78 -8.28 -7.47
N SER A 134 4.97 -9.09 -8.16
CA SER A 134 4.80 -10.52 -7.84
C SER A 134 4.40 -11.36 -9.07
N GLY A 135 4.62 -12.67 -8.97
CA GLY A 135 4.17 -13.64 -9.98
C GLY A 135 2.65 -13.69 -10.14
N PRO A 136 2.14 -14.13 -11.32
CA PRO A 136 0.71 -14.10 -11.66
C PRO A 136 -0.17 -14.97 -10.76
N HIS A 137 0.41 -15.95 -10.07
CA HIS A 137 -0.31 -16.88 -9.20
C HIS A 137 -0.54 -16.34 -7.77
N ARG A 138 0.10 -15.23 -7.39
CA ARG A 138 -0.10 -14.63 -6.07
C ARG A 138 -1.35 -13.74 -6.08
N ASN A 139 -2.25 -13.99 -5.14
CA ASN A 139 -3.34 -13.05 -4.89
C ASN A 139 -2.76 -11.77 -4.27
N TRP A 140 -2.70 -10.71 -5.07
CA TRP A 140 -2.07 -9.46 -4.66
C TRP A 140 -2.78 -8.77 -3.49
N LEU A 141 -4.09 -8.95 -3.32
CA LEU A 141 -4.84 -8.39 -2.18
C LEU A 141 -4.34 -8.99 -0.86
N ASN A 142 -3.99 -10.27 -0.86
CA ASN A 142 -3.48 -10.95 0.34
C ASN A 142 -2.08 -10.47 0.76
N LEU A 143 -1.38 -9.71 -0.10
CA LEU A 143 -0.07 -9.12 0.22
C LEU A 143 -0.20 -7.83 1.05
N TRP A 144 -1.34 -7.15 1.00
CA TRP A 144 -1.49 -5.80 1.56
C TRP A 144 -1.28 -5.76 3.07
N LYS A 145 -2.17 -6.42 3.83
CA LYS A 145 -2.16 -6.40 5.29
C LYS A 145 -0.83 -6.87 5.87
N PRO A 146 -0.27 -8.03 5.47
CA PRO A 146 1.01 -8.46 6.04
C PRO A 146 2.17 -7.55 5.64
N THR A 147 2.11 -6.86 4.50
CA THR A 147 3.12 -5.84 4.15
C THR A 147 3.02 -4.64 5.07
N ILE A 148 1.83 -4.09 5.29
CA ILE A 148 1.59 -2.94 6.18
C ILE A 148 1.97 -3.29 7.63
N ASP A 149 1.55 -4.45 8.13
CA ASP A 149 1.89 -4.97 9.47
C ASP A 149 3.41 -5.04 9.74
N ALA A 150 4.23 -5.17 8.69
CA ALA A 150 5.69 -5.25 8.81
C ALA A 150 6.35 -3.87 8.95
N LEU A 151 5.64 -2.77 8.71
CA LEU A 151 6.18 -1.40 8.62
C LEU A 151 6.39 -0.70 9.98
N ALA A 152 6.37 -1.44 11.10
CA ALA A 152 6.67 -0.89 12.42
C ALA A 152 8.02 -0.14 12.50
N PRO A 153 9.11 -0.54 11.81
CA PRO A 153 10.38 0.22 11.78
C PRO A 153 10.28 1.61 11.16
N VAL A 154 9.22 1.89 10.40
CA VAL A 154 9.00 3.16 9.72
C VAL A 154 7.95 4.00 10.46
N LEU A 155 6.81 3.37 10.79
CA LEU A 155 5.63 4.02 11.35
C LEU A 155 5.68 4.13 12.88
N GLY A 156 6.60 3.42 13.52
CA GLY A 156 6.59 3.15 14.95
C GLY A 156 5.63 2.01 15.32
N SER A 157 5.69 1.56 16.57
CA SER A 157 4.79 0.53 17.12
C SER A 157 3.74 1.15 18.04
N SER A 158 2.50 0.69 17.94
CA SER A 158 1.38 1.16 18.79
C SER A 158 1.35 0.49 20.17
N ARG A 159 2.04 -0.65 20.34
CA ARG A 159 2.06 -1.41 21.60
C ARG A 159 3.46 -1.97 21.87
N PRO A 160 4.17 -1.49 22.89
CA PRO A 160 5.41 -2.13 23.34
C PRO A 160 5.18 -3.61 23.64
N GLY A 161 5.98 -4.50 23.05
CA GLY A 161 5.91 -5.95 23.28
C GLY A 161 4.92 -6.75 22.41
N ARG A 162 4.08 -6.12 21.57
CA ARG A 162 3.20 -6.83 20.62
C ARG A 162 3.76 -6.73 19.20
N SER A 163 4.23 -7.85 18.65
CA SER A 163 4.74 -7.92 17.28
C SER A 163 3.65 -7.61 16.25
N TRP A 164 4.03 -6.96 15.14
CA TRP A 164 3.16 -6.71 13.97
C TRP A 164 2.01 -5.72 14.20
N HIS A 165 2.23 -4.72 15.05
CA HIS A 165 1.29 -3.63 15.30
C HIS A 165 1.93 -2.27 14.98
N PRO A 166 2.16 -1.96 13.69
CA PRO A 166 2.60 -0.64 13.31
C PRO A 166 1.58 0.42 13.75
N ARG A 167 1.97 1.68 13.79
CA ARG A 167 1.02 2.80 13.91
C ARG A 167 0.44 3.16 12.54
N ASP A 168 -0.15 2.17 11.87
CA ASP A 168 -0.77 2.30 10.54
C ASP A 168 -2.01 3.20 10.52
N GLY A 169 -2.67 3.39 11.67
CA GLY A 169 -3.68 4.44 11.84
C GLY A 169 -3.19 5.86 11.51
N ARG A 170 -1.88 6.12 11.48
CA ARG A 170 -1.31 7.41 11.06
C ARG A 170 -1.38 7.65 9.55
N ILE A 171 -1.60 6.62 8.74
CA ILE A 171 -1.64 6.72 7.28
C ILE A 171 -2.95 7.39 6.89
N THR A 172 -2.87 8.62 6.37
CA THR A 172 -4.03 9.41 5.91
C THR A 172 -4.15 9.45 4.39
N ASP A 173 -3.09 9.05 3.69
CA ASP A 173 -3.03 8.88 2.23
C ASP A 173 -2.28 7.57 1.93
N LEU A 174 -2.97 6.59 1.35
CA LEU A 174 -2.48 5.24 1.08
C LEU A 174 -2.62 4.92 -0.40
N GLY A 175 -1.51 4.64 -1.09
CA GLY A 175 -1.49 4.04 -2.42
C GLY A 175 -0.94 2.61 -2.40
N LEU A 176 -1.65 1.65 -2.98
CA LEU A 176 -1.17 0.27 -3.16
C LEU A 176 -1.21 -0.10 -4.63
N HIS A 177 -0.05 -0.45 -5.18
CA HIS A 177 0.17 -0.68 -6.61
C HIS A 177 0.55 -2.12 -6.86
N ARG A 178 0.03 -2.70 -7.94
CA ARG A 178 0.32 -4.04 -8.39
C ARG A 178 1.12 -4.01 -9.69
N HIS A 179 2.21 -4.77 -9.71
CA HIS A 179 2.92 -5.13 -10.93
C HIS A 179 3.02 -6.65 -11.03
N THR A 180 2.57 -7.23 -12.14
CA THR A 180 2.69 -8.68 -12.36
C THR A 180 3.94 -8.97 -13.18
N ASP A 181 4.78 -9.88 -12.67
CA ASP A 181 6.01 -10.30 -13.31
C ASP A 181 6.09 -11.84 -13.33
N PRO A 182 5.92 -12.47 -14.51
CA PRO A 182 5.98 -13.93 -14.64
C PRO A 182 7.32 -14.56 -14.27
N GLU A 183 8.42 -13.81 -14.32
CA GLU A 183 9.78 -14.32 -14.09
C GLU A 183 10.17 -14.31 -12.61
N LEU A 184 9.39 -13.63 -11.75
CA LEU A 184 9.69 -13.48 -10.32
C LEU A 184 9.53 -14.79 -9.51
N GLY A 185 8.92 -15.82 -10.08
CA GLY A 185 8.65 -17.08 -9.38
C GLY A 185 7.81 -16.87 -8.11
N HIS A 186 8.36 -17.26 -6.96
CA HIS A 186 7.74 -17.08 -5.65
C HIS A 186 8.09 -15.76 -4.97
N ASP A 187 9.01 -14.98 -5.52
CA ASP A 187 9.42 -13.75 -4.88
C ASP A 187 8.26 -12.73 -4.89
N VAL A 188 8.35 -11.80 -3.95
CA VAL A 188 7.58 -10.57 -3.92
C VAL A 188 8.58 -9.45 -3.68
N GLU A 189 8.72 -8.57 -4.66
CA GLU A 189 9.51 -7.36 -4.53
C GLU A 189 8.58 -6.21 -4.16
N ILE A 190 8.98 -5.45 -3.15
CA ILE A 190 8.15 -4.42 -2.54
C ILE A 190 8.95 -3.14 -2.52
N THR A 191 8.42 -2.10 -3.16
CA THR A 191 8.95 -0.74 -3.07
C THR A 191 8.02 0.06 -2.18
N ILE A 192 8.57 0.68 -1.14
CA ILE A 192 7.84 1.43 -0.12
C ILE A 192 8.35 2.86 -0.18
N TRP A 193 7.45 3.80 -0.49
CA TRP A 193 7.71 5.22 -0.34
C TRP A 193 6.83 5.78 0.76
N VAL A 194 7.40 6.59 1.64
CA VAL A 194 6.69 7.09 2.81
C VAL A 194 7.16 8.50 3.15
N SER A 195 6.25 9.38 3.51
CA SER A 195 6.55 10.76 3.90
C SER A 195 5.56 11.31 4.93
N PRO A 196 5.92 12.37 5.68
CA PRO A 196 4.93 13.13 6.44
C PRO A 196 3.88 13.72 5.49
N ALA A 197 2.61 13.63 5.88
CA ALA A 197 1.51 14.26 5.17
C ALA A 197 1.05 15.55 5.87
N GLN A 198 0.06 16.21 5.30
CA GLN A 198 -0.77 17.20 5.97
C GLN A 198 -2.19 16.65 6.03
N VAL A 199 -2.90 16.88 7.13
CA VAL A 199 -4.35 16.62 7.17
C VAL A 199 -5.04 17.86 6.62
N THR A 200 -5.94 17.65 5.67
CA THR A 200 -6.94 18.64 5.22
C THR A 200 -8.29 18.35 5.83
#